data_AF-A0A357YBG1-F1
#
_entry.id   AF-A0A357YBG1-F1
#
_cell.length_a   1.000
_cell.length_b   1.000
_cell.length_c   1.000
_cell.angle_alpha   90.00
_cell.angle_beta   90.00
_cell.angle_gamma   90.00
#
_symmetry.space_group_name_H-M   'P 1'
#
loop_
_entity.id
_entity.type
_entity.pdbx_description
1 polymer ?
#
loop_
_entity_poly.entity_id
_entity_poly.type
_entity_poly.pdbx_seq_one_letter_code
_entity_poly.pdbx_strand_id
1 'polypeptide(L)'
;MARRNRPSPRIFPERSPFQPPSPVGPAAMTNASPPRCDHCGLPADSADFSIKGQDGELLRFCCQGCLGAFSIIRGAGLDGYYRRRDHVAGAIKEAYASRFDEGYLARFVDRSGAGHNINLLIEGIRCASCIWLIERILMETPGVRSARVSFATHRVAINYAPEVTTPGALCRVLAAIGYLPRPHNEDEAQRSAERERRALLFRFGTAAFLSMQLMGFSLALYAGYFQGMDSATRQLLEILSAFVTTPVIFYAGWPF
;
A
#
# COMPACT_ATOMS: atom_id res chain seq x y z
N MET A 1 -12.37 41.01 -42.16
CA MET A 1 -12.71 39.64 -42.59
C MET A 1 -12.00 38.63 -41.68
N ALA A 2 -12.58 37.43 -41.52
CA ALA A 2 -12.13 36.27 -40.72
C ALA A 2 -12.82 36.07 -39.34
N ARG A 3 -14.10 35.67 -39.37
CA ARG A 3 -14.77 34.99 -38.24
C ARG A 3 -14.28 33.53 -38.18
N ARG A 4 -13.71 33.12 -37.04
CA ARG A 4 -13.30 31.73 -36.76
C ARG A 4 -14.54 30.85 -36.60
N ASN A 5 -14.58 29.75 -37.35
CA ASN A 5 -15.66 28.78 -37.39
C ASN A 5 -15.50 27.79 -36.19
N ARG A 6 -16.48 27.73 -35.28
CA ARG A 6 -16.54 26.72 -34.20
C ARG A 6 -17.21 25.45 -34.74
N PRO A 7 -16.66 24.25 -34.53
CA PRO A 7 -17.35 23.01 -34.89
C PRO A 7 -18.52 22.75 -33.93
N SER A 8 -19.64 22.26 -34.47
CA SER A 8 -20.85 21.90 -33.73
C SER A 8 -20.62 20.72 -32.77
N PRO A 9 -21.31 20.67 -31.62
CA PRO A 9 -21.22 19.54 -30.71
C PRO A 9 -21.81 18.28 -31.36
N ARG A 10 -21.07 17.17 -31.30
CA ARG A 10 -21.59 15.86 -31.74
C ARG A 10 -22.62 15.37 -30.74
N ILE A 11 -23.86 15.25 -31.18
CA ILE A 11 -24.96 14.65 -30.42
C ILE A 11 -24.68 13.14 -30.36
N PHE A 12 -24.44 12.61 -29.17
CA PHE A 12 -24.39 11.17 -28.95
C PHE A 12 -25.82 10.61 -28.96
N PRO A 13 -26.10 9.47 -29.63
CA PRO A 13 -27.41 8.84 -29.57
C PRO A 13 -27.72 8.37 -28.14
N GLU A 14 -28.96 8.55 -27.70
CA GLU A 14 -29.45 8.06 -26.40
C GLU A 14 -29.20 6.55 -26.29
N ARG A 15 -28.53 6.13 -25.21
CA ARG A 15 -28.35 4.72 -24.88
C ARG A 15 -29.68 4.17 -24.34
N SER A 16 -30.16 3.09 -24.94
CA SER A 16 -31.27 2.29 -24.43
C SER A 16 -31.08 1.97 -22.94
N PRO A 17 -32.15 1.97 -22.11
CA PRO A 17 -32.09 1.53 -20.73
C PRO A 17 -31.48 0.13 -20.62
N PHE A 18 -30.54 -0.04 -19.69
CA PHE A 18 -29.93 -1.33 -19.38
C PHE A 18 -30.97 -2.24 -18.72
N GLN A 19 -31.32 -3.33 -19.38
CA GLN A 19 -32.21 -4.35 -18.83
C GLN A 19 -31.37 -5.58 -18.49
N PRO A 20 -31.21 -5.93 -17.19
CA PRO A 20 -30.40 -7.08 -16.80
C PRO A 20 -31.04 -8.39 -17.28
N PRO A 21 -30.25 -9.41 -17.67
CA PRO A 21 -30.79 -10.70 -18.08
C PRO A 21 -31.51 -11.40 -16.92
N SER A 22 -32.65 -12.02 -17.21
CA SER A 22 -33.45 -12.76 -16.23
C SER A 22 -32.77 -14.08 -15.83
N PRO A 23 -32.75 -14.44 -14.53
CA PRO A 23 -32.16 -15.69 -14.07
C PRO A 23 -32.99 -16.90 -14.58
N VAL A 24 -32.30 -17.94 -15.02
CA VAL A 24 -32.93 -19.21 -15.44
C VAL A 24 -32.71 -20.25 -14.33
N GLY A 25 -33.79 -20.91 -13.91
CA GLY A 25 -33.76 -21.94 -12.86
C GLY A 25 -32.95 -23.19 -13.24
N PRO A 26 -32.64 -24.07 -12.26
CA PRO A 26 -31.66 -25.12 -12.42
C PRO A 26 -32.07 -26.17 -13.46
N ALA A 27 -31.21 -26.40 -14.46
CA ALA A 27 -31.34 -27.48 -15.42
C ALA A 27 -30.59 -28.74 -14.96
N ALA A 28 -31.22 -29.89 -15.17
CA ALA A 28 -30.80 -31.22 -14.71
C ALA A 28 -29.35 -31.60 -15.13
N MET A 29 -28.68 -32.31 -14.22
CA MET A 29 -27.25 -32.67 -14.28
C MET A 29 -27.03 -33.97 -15.08
N THR A 30 -26.09 -33.95 -16.02
CA THR A 30 -25.46 -35.14 -16.61
C THR A 30 -23.94 -35.06 -16.45
N ASN A 31 -23.30 -36.20 -16.15
CA ASN A 31 -21.87 -36.40 -15.90
C ASN A 31 -20.96 -35.90 -17.04
N ALA A 32 -20.54 -34.65 -16.98
CA ALA A 32 -19.46 -34.06 -17.75
C ALA A 32 -18.54 -33.27 -16.80
N SER A 33 -17.27 -33.07 -17.17
CA SER A 33 -16.30 -32.27 -16.40
C SER A 33 -16.94 -30.96 -15.91
N PRO A 34 -16.65 -30.50 -14.67
CA PRO A 34 -17.34 -29.36 -14.10
C PRO A 34 -17.20 -28.17 -15.05
N PRO A 35 -18.33 -27.52 -15.41
CA PRO A 35 -18.30 -26.40 -16.33
C PRO A 35 -17.36 -25.33 -15.78
N ARG A 36 -16.57 -24.70 -16.64
CA ARG A 36 -15.69 -23.61 -16.21
C ARG A 36 -16.46 -22.30 -16.20
N CYS A 37 -16.07 -21.41 -15.30
CA CYS A 37 -16.59 -20.06 -15.22
C CYS A 37 -16.15 -19.25 -16.45
N ASP A 38 -17.11 -18.71 -17.20
CA ASP A 38 -16.87 -17.92 -18.40
C ASP A 38 -16.19 -16.56 -18.13
N HIS A 39 -16.07 -16.19 -16.84
CA HIS A 39 -15.33 -15.01 -16.44
C HIS A 39 -13.93 -15.31 -15.88
N CYS A 40 -13.75 -16.28 -14.98
CA CYS A 40 -12.48 -16.49 -14.26
C CYS A 40 -11.79 -17.83 -14.53
N GLY A 41 -12.44 -18.74 -15.27
CA GLY A 41 -11.91 -20.05 -15.65
C GLY A 41 -11.91 -21.12 -14.56
N LEU A 42 -12.27 -20.77 -13.31
CA LEU A 42 -12.43 -21.73 -12.20
C LEU A 42 -13.65 -22.65 -12.41
N PRO A 43 -13.72 -23.81 -11.74
CA PRO A 43 -14.92 -24.65 -11.73
C PRO A 43 -16.16 -23.86 -11.30
N ALA A 44 -17.25 -23.98 -12.04
CA ALA A 44 -18.55 -23.38 -11.78
C ALA A 44 -19.50 -24.48 -11.30
N ASP A 45 -19.30 -24.90 -10.05
CA ASP A 45 -19.97 -26.08 -9.48
C ASP A 45 -21.47 -25.86 -9.18
N SER A 46 -21.93 -24.60 -9.18
CA SER A 46 -23.35 -24.25 -8.98
C SER A 46 -23.98 -23.72 -10.27
N ALA A 47 -25.21 -24.19 -10.56
CA ALA A 47 -26.03 -23.67 -11.66
C ALA A 47 -26.65 -22.29 -11.35
N ASP A 48 -26.59 -21.86 -10.09
CA ASP A 48 -27.26 -20.67 -9.55
C ASP A 48 -26.81 -19.35 -10.20
N PHE A 49 -25.61 -19.33 -10.79
CA PHE A 49 -25.06 -18.16 -11.47
C PHE A 49 -24.88 -18.44 -12.95
N SER A 50 -25.99 -18.53 -13.69
CA SER A 50 -25.97 -18.72 -15.13
C SER A 50 -26.87 -17.73 -15.87
N ILE A 51 -26.45 -17.32 -17.06
CA ILE A 51 -27.22 -16.45 -17.96
C ILE A 51 -27.19 -17.01 -19.38
N LYS A 52 -28.20 -16.67 -20.17
CA LYS A 52 -28.13 -16.88 -21.63
C LYS A 52 -27.32 -15.76 -22.26
N GLY A 53 -26.26 -16.13 -22.98
CA GLY A 53 -25.51 -15.25 -23.86
C GLY A 53 -26.35 -14.78 -25.05
N GLN A 54 -25.83 -13.78 -25.78
CA GLN A 54 -26.52 -13.22 -26.95
C GLN A 54 -26.69 -14.24 -28.08
N ASP A 55 -25.80 -15.22 -28.18
CA ASP A 55 -25.84 -16.30 -29.16
C ASP A 55 -26.65 -17.52 -28.69
N GLY A 56 -27.36 -17.40 -27.55
CA GLY A 56 -28.13 -18.50 -26.95
C GLY A 56 -27.31 -19.50 -26.15
N GLU A 57 -25.99 -19.30 -26.04
CA GLU A 57 -25.09 -20.10 -25.19
C GLU A 57 -25.44 -19.93 -23.70
N LEU A 58 -25.36 -21.01 -22.92
CA LEU A 58 -25.55 -20.94 -21.47
C LEU A 58 -24.21 -20.64 -20.80
N LEU A 59 -24.02 -19.40 -20.38
CA LEU A 59 -22.83 -18.95 -19.66
C LEU A 59 -22.98 -19.25 -18.17
N ARG A 60 -21.94 -19.79 -17.55
CA ARG A 60 -21.92 -20.21 -16.14
C ARG A 60 -20.82 -19.47 -15.38
N PHE A 61 -21.09 -19.13 -14.12
CA PHE A 61 -20.18 -18.38 -13.27
C PHE A 61 -19.99 -19.07 -11.92
N CYS A 62 -18.79 -18.97 -11.35
CA CYS A 62 -18.49 -19.59 -10.05
C CYS A 62 -19.08 -18.82 -8.85
N CYS A 63 -19.47 -17.55 -9.03
CA CYS A 63 -20.06 -16.69 -8.00
C CYS A 63 -20.79 -15.48 -8.61
N GLN A 64 -21.62 -14.80 -7.82
CA GLN A 64 -22.27 -13.52 -8.18
C GLN A 64 -21.27 -12.46 -8.65
N GLY A 65 -20.06 -12.41 -8.07
CA GLY A 65 -19.03 -11.44 -8.47
C GLY A 65 -18.55 -11.65 -9.91
N CYS A 66 -18.38 -12.90 -10.34
CA CYS A 66 -17.98 -13.22 -11.71
C CYS A 66 -19.10 -12.89 -12.72
N LEU A 67 -20.36 -13.15 -12.36
CA LEU A 67 -21.51 -12.74 -13.16
C LEU A 67 -21.59 -11.21 -13.29
N GLY A 68 -21.40 -10.47 -12.20
CA GLY A 68 -21.41 -9.02 -12.18
C GLY A 68 -20.29 -8.42 -13.03
N ALA A 69 -19.05 -8.87 -12.82
CA ALA A 69 -17.90 -8.45 -13.62
C ALA A 69 -18.11 -8.77 -15.10
N PHE A 70 -18.64 -9.95 -15.41
CA PHE A 70 -18.94 -10.33 -16.79
C PHE A 70 -19.95 -9.38 -17.45
N SER A 71 -21.05 -9.14 -16.76
CA SER A 71 -22.14 -8.27 -17.22
C SER A 71 -21.69 -6.83 -17.43
N ILE A 72 -20.81 -6.31 -16.55
CA ILE A 72 -20.25 -4.95 -16.68
C ILE A 72 -19.33 -4.85 -17.90
N ILE A 73 -18.41 -5.81 -18.08
CA ILE A 73 -17.44 -5.79 -19.18
C ILE A 73 -18.16 -5.90 -20.53
N ARG A 74 -19.11 -6.84 -20.65
CA ARG A 74 -19.97 -6.96 -21.84
C ARG A 74 -20.84 -5.72 -22.05
N GLY A 75 -21.47 -5.22 -20.99
CA GLY A 75 -22.31 -4.02 -21.03
C GLY A 75 -21.54 -2.75 -21.45
N ALA A 76 -20.22 -2.72 -21.22
CA ALA A 76 -19.33 -1.66 -21.67
C ALA A 76 -18.83 -1.85 -23.12
N GLY A 77 -19.21 -2.93 -23.82
CA GLY A 77 -18.73 -3.27 -25.17
C GLY A 77 -17.26 -3.72 -25.21
N LEU A 78 -16.73 -4.20 -24.07
CA LEU A 78 -15.34 -4.61 -23.91
C LEU A 78 -15.15 -6.13 -24.14
N ASP A 79 -15.96 -6.76 -24.98
CA ASP A 79 -15.91 -8.20 -25.29
C ASP A 79 -14.54 -8.71 -25.76
N GLY A 80 -13.72 -7.82 -26.33
CA GLY A 80 -12.32 -8.12 -26.68
C GLY A 80 -11.44 -8.53 -25.48
N TYR A 81 -11.87 -8.24 -24.25
CA TYR A 81 -11.23 -8.72 -23.02
C TYR A 81 -11.20 -10.25 -22.96
N TYR A 82 -12.29 -10.93 -23.32
CA TYR A 82 -12.38 -12.39 -23.29
C TYR A 82 -11.59 -13.06 -24.42
N ARG A 83 -11.48 -12.41 -25.58
CA ARG A 83 -10.69 -12.91 -26.71
C ARG A 83 -9.17 -12.82 -26.53
N ARG A 84 -8.70 -11.85 -25.74
CA ARG A 84 -7.27 -11.58 -25.52
C ARG A 84 -6.73 -12.18 -24.22
N ARG A 85 -7.52 -12.99 -23.53
CA ARG A 85 -7.13 -13.52 -22.23
C ARG A 85 -6.33 -14.80 -22.40
N ASP A 86 -5.07 -14.77 -21.99
CA ASP A 86 -4.30 -15.99 -21.77
C ASP A 86 -4.87 -16.69 -20.52
N HIS A 87 -5.36 -17.91 -20.72
CA HIS A 87 -6.09 -18.67 -19.71
C HIS A 87 -5.14 -19.21 -18.63
N VAL A 88 -4.99 -18.46 -17.53
CA VAL A 88 -4.63 -19.05 -16.23
C VAL A 88 -5.88 -18.95 -15.34
N ALA A 89 -6.64 -20.05 -15.31
CA ALA A 89 -7.81 -20.17 -14.45
C ALA A 89 -7.38 -19.97 -12.99
N GLY A 90 -8.01 -19.04 -12.28
CA GLY A 90 -7.67 -18.81 -10.87
C GLY A 90 -6.44 -17.95 -10.59
N ALA A 91 -5.78 -17.36 -11.59
CA ALA A 91 -4.55 -16.56 -11.41
C ALA A 91 -4.65 -15.48 -10.31
N ILE A 92 -5.81 -14.84 -10.15
CA ILE A 92 -6.02 -13.88 -9.06
C ILE A 92 -6.06 -14.60 -7.71
N LYS A 93 -6.79 -15.71 -7.58
CA LYS A 93 -6.89 -16.48 -6.33
C LYS A 93 -5.54 -17.11 -5.95
N GLU A 94 -4.79 -17.59 -6.94
CA GLU A 94 -3.47 -18.21 -6.78
C GLU A 94 -2.39 -17.18 -6.45
N ALA A 95 -2.40 -16.00 -7.09
CA ALA A 95 -1.51 -14.89 -6.74
C ALA A 95 -1.75 -14.34 -5.33
N TYR A 96 -2.98 -14.47 -4.80
CA TYR A 96 -3.28 -14.17 -3.40
C TYR A 96 -2.76 -15.27 -2.46
N ALA A 97 -2.89 -16.55 -2.82
CA ALA A 97 -2.44 -17.67 -2.01
C ALA A 97 -0.90 -17.76 -1.88
N SER A 98 -0.17 -17.50 -2.97
CA SER A 98 1.30 -17.54 -2.98
C SER A 98 1.96 -16.38 -2.22
N ARG A 99 1.20 -15.34 -1.86
CA ARG A 99 1.71 -14.11 -1.22
C ARG A 99 1.76 -14.19 0.31
N PHE A 100 1.21 -15.25 0.89
CA PHE A 100 1.19 -15.51 2.33
C PHE A 100 2.12 -16.66 2.71
N ASP A 101 3.33 -16.64 2.17
CA ASP A 101 4.39 -17.55 2.61
C ASP A 101 4.74 -17.29 4.08
N GLU A 102 4.68 -18.35 4.89
CA GLU A 102 4.88 -18.27 6.34
C GLU A 102 6.33 -17.88 6.66
N GLY A 103 7.31 -18.34 5.87
CA GLY A 103 8.72 -17.98 6.02
C GLY A 103 8.99 -16.49 5.77
N TYR A 104 8.34 -15.92 4.74
CA TYR A 104 8.35 -14.49 4.52
C TYR A 104 7.69 -13.73 5.67
N LEU A 105 6.49 -14.12 6.11
CA LEU A 105 5.74 -13.41 7.15
C LEU A 105 6.41 -13.48 8.52
N ALA A 106 7.11 -14.58 8.84
CA ALA A 106 7.78 -14.79 10.12
C ALA A 106 8.83 -13.71 10.46
N ARG A 107 9.40 -13.01 9.47
CA ARG A 107 10.37 -11.91 9.71
C ARG A 107 9.73 -10.62 10.22
N PHE A 108 8.40 -10.49 10.10
CA PHE A 108 7.62 -9.34 10.54
C PHE A 108 6.84 -9.63 11.82
N VAL A 109 7.06 -10.81 12.42
CA VAL A 109 6.45 -11.19 13.68
C VAL A 109 7.36 -10.74 14.81
N ASP A 110 6.85 -9.81 15.62
CA ASP A 110 7.47 -9.49 16.89
C ASP A 110 7.03 -10.52 17.95
N ARG A 111 8.01 -11.08 18.66
CA ARG A 111 7.82 -12.11 19.69
C ARG A 111 7.93 -11.53 21.10
N SER A 112 7.82 -10.21 21.23
CA SER A 112 7.85 -9.53 22.52
C SER A 112 6.53 -9.72 23.29
N GLY A 113 6.63 -10.26 24.51
CA GLY A 113 5.51 -10.37 25.45
C GLY A 113 4.70 -11.67 25.40
N ALA A 114 3.45 -11.61 25.86
CA ALA A 114 2.56 -12.76 26.01
C ALA A 114 1.84 -13.11 24.69
N GLY A 115 2.59 -13.46 23.64
CA GLY A 115 2.07 -13.82 22.33
C GLY A 115 2.98 -13.36 21.20
N HIS A 116 2.52 -13.54 19.97
CA HIS A 116 3.17 -13.00 18.78
C HIS A 116 2.36 -11.81 18.25
N ASN A 117 3.06 -10.73 17.91
CA ASN A 117 2.49 -9.53 17.31
C ASN A 117 2.84 -9.47 15.84
N ILE A 118 1.86 -9.13 15.01
CA ILE A 118 2.09 -8.79 13.61
C ILE A 118 1.32 -7.53 13.24
N ASN A 119 2.00 -6.62 12.56
CA ASN A 119 1.40 -5.43 12.00
C ASN A 119 1.24 -5.59 10.50
N LEU A 120 0.02 -5.36 10.00
CA LEU A 120 -0.30 -5.45 8.58
C LEU A 120 -0.87 -4.12 8.10
N LEU A 121 -0.41 -3.67 6.94
CA LEU A 121 -1.04 -2.60 6.16
C LEU A 121 -2.21 -3.18 5.38
N ILE A 122 -3.36 -2.52 5.45
CA ILE A 122 -4.59 -2.90 4.75
C ILE A 122 -4.99 -1.80 3.77
N GLU A 123 -5.05 -2.14 2.49
CA GLU A 123 -5.56 -1.25 1.45
C GLU A 123 -7.08 -1.34 1.33
N GLY A 124 -7.73 -0.22 0.96
CA GLY A 124 -9.16 -0.21 0.66
C GLY A 124 -10.11 0.06 1.85
N ILE A 125 -9.59 0.37 3.05
CA ILE A 125 -10.40 0.87 4.16
C ILE A 125 -10.94 2.26 3.79
N ARG A 126 -12.27 2.42 3.76
CA ARG A 126 -12.94 3.67 3.34
C ARG A 126 -13.93 4.25 4.35
N CYS A 127 -14.35 3.48 5.36
CA CYS A 127 -15.30 3.95 6.36
C CYS A 127 -15.10 3.25 7.71
N ALA A 128 -15.75 3.77 8.76
CA ALA A 128 -15.73 3.16 10.10
C ALA A 128 -16.31 1.74 10.12
N SER A 129 -17.26 1.43 9.24
CA SER A 129 -17.83 0.07 9.11
C SER A 129 -16.78 -0.95 8.64
N CYS A 130 -15.82 -0.55 7.79
CA CYS A 130 -14.71 -1.41 7.39
C CYS A 130 -13.83 -1.79 8.59
N ILE A 131 -13.54 -0.82 9.46
CA ILE A 131 -12.71 -1.00 10.68
C ILE A 131 -13.38 -2.02 11.59
N TRP A 132 -14.67 -1.78 11.92
CA TRP A 132 -15.44 -2.67 12.78
C TRP A 132 -15.49 -4.09 12.24
N LEU A 133 -15.72 -4.25 10.94
CA LEU A 133 -15.78 -5.57 10.29
C LEU A 133 -14.46 -6.32 10.40
N ILE A 134 -13.34 -5.64 10.11
CA ILE A 134 -11.99 -6.24 10.18
C ILE A 134 -11.67 -6.68 11.61
N GLU A 135 -11.87 -5.80 12.59
CA GLU A 135 -11.61 -6.10 14.00
C GLU A 135 -12.48 -7.25 14.48
N ARG A 136 -13.78 -7.25 14.14
CA ARG A 136 -14.72 -8.28 14.54
C ARG A 136 -14.32 -9.66 14.02
N ILE A 137 -13.98 -9.76 12.74
CA ILE A 137 -13.62 -11.03 12.10
C ILE A 137 -12.28 -11.56 12.63
N LEU A 138 -11.30 -10.68 12.84
CA LEU A 138 -10.03 -11.08 13.44
C LEU A 138 -10.22 -11.56 14.88
N MET A 139 -11.06 -10.89 15.68
CA MET A 139 -11.37 -11.32 17.04
C MET A 139 -12.14 -12.64 17.11
N GLU A 140 -12.92 -12.98 16.08
CA GLU A 140 -13.59 -14.29 15.95
C GLU A 140 -12.65 -15.40 15.46
N THR A 141 -11.45 -15.05 14.99
CA THR A 141 -10.47 -16.04 14.53
C THR A 141 -9.79 -16.73 15.72
N PRO A 142 -9.79 -18.08 15.78
CA PRO A 142 -9.15 -18.81 16.87
C PRO A 142 -7.68 -18.43 17.05
N GLY A 143 -7.29 -18.18 18.31
CA GLY A 143 -5.93 -17.82 18.67
C GLY A 143 -5.63 -16.32 18.65
N VAL A 144 -6.52 -15.47 18.14
CA VAL A 144 -6.35 -14.00 18.24
C VAL A 144 -6.72 -13.52 19.64
N ARG A 145 -5.82 -12.76 20.26
CA ARG A 145 -6.03 -12.17 21.60
C ARG A 145 -6.49 -10.72 21.50
N SER A 146 -5.94 -9.97 20.54
CA SER A 146 -6.37 -8.61 20.25
C SER A 146 -6.13 -8.27 18.77
N ALA A 147 -7.01 -7.44 18.21
CA ALA A 147 -6.87 -6.88 16.88
C ALA A 147 -7.35 -5.42 16.92
N ARG A 148 -6.51 -4.48 16.50
CA ARG A 148 -6.86 -3.05 16.42
C ARG A 148 -6.49 -2.45 15.08
N VAL A 149 -7.45 -1.77 14.46
CA VAL A 149 -7.27 -1.10 13.16
C VAL A 149 -7.16 0.41 13.37
N SER A 150 -6.14 1.01 12.78
CA SER A 150 -5.95 2.46 12.72
C SER A 150 -6.39 2.98 11.35
N PHE A 151 -7.48 3.74 11.32
CA PHE A 151 -7.95 4.39 10.10
C PHE A 151 -6.91 5.33 9.50
N ALA A 152 -6.27 6.16 10.35
CA ALA A 152 -5.33 7.18 9.90
C ALA A 152 -4.09 6.60 9.21
N THR A 153 -3.65 5.41 9.64
CA THR A 153 -2.42 4.79 9.13
C THR A 153 -2.69 3.59 8.23
N HIS A 154 -3.96 3.18 8.08
CA HIS A 154 -4.34 1.99 7.34
C HIS A 154 -3.63 0.71 7.85
N ARG A 155 -3.38 0.65 9.16
CA ARG A 155 -2.66 -0.45 9.82
C ARG A 155 -3.61 -1.27 10.69
N VAL A 156 -3.38 -2.57 10.76
CA VAL A 156 -3.94 -3.43 11.79
C VAL A 156 -2.82 -4.04 12.62
N ALA A 157 -2.92 -3.92 13.94
CA ALA A 157 -2.05 -4.56 14.89
C ALA A 157 -2.78 -5.78 15.47
N ILE A 158 -2.17 -6.96 15.35
CA ILE A 158 -2.77 -8.23 15.77
C ILE A 158 -1.84 -8.92 16.75
N ASN A 159 -2.36 -9.23 17.94
CA ASN A 159 -1.72 -10.14 18.89
C ASN A 159 -2.41 -11.50 18.82
N TYR A 160 -1.63 -12.56 18.61
CA TYR A 160 -2.14 -13.92 18.50
C TYR A 160 -1.26 -14.94 19.20
N ALA A 161 -1.85 -16.09 19.53
CA ALA A 161 -1.15 -17.25 20.05
C ALA A 161 -0.59 -18.08 18.88
N PRO A 162 0.74 -18.22 18.74
CA PRO A 162 1.35 -18.95 17.62
C PRO A 162 0.96 -20.43 17.57
N GLU A 163 0.53 -20.99 18.71
CA GLU A 163 0.21 -22.41 18.83
C GLU A 163 -1.17 -22.75 18.26
N VAL A 164 -1.98 -21.72 17.99
CA VAL A 164 -3.36 -21.85 17.51
C VAL A 164 -3.52 -21.27 16.12
N THR A 165 -2.82 -20.17 15.80
CA THR A 165 -2.97 -19.48 14.52
C THR A 165 -1.62 -18.97 13.99
N THR A 166 -1.51 -18.88 12.67
CA THR A 166 -0.31 -18.39 11.98
C THR A 166 -0.59 -17.06 11.27
N PRO A 167 0.44 -16.21 11.06
CA PRO A 167 0.25 -14.97 10.32
C PRO A 167 -0.23 -15.19 8.87
N GLY A 168 0.14 -16.29 8.24
CA GLY A 168 -0.44 -16.71 6.97
C GLY A 168 -1.95 -16.97 7.06
N ALA A 169 -2.43 -17.59 8.15
CA ALA A 169 -3.86 -17.80 8.38
C ALA A 169 -4.62 -16.49 8.57
N LEU A 170 -4.08 -15.55 9.35
CA LEU A 170 -4.65 -14.21 9.54
C LEU A 170 -4.78 -13.47 8.21
N CYS A 171 -3.75 -13.54 7.37
CA CYS A 171 -3.78 -12.90 6.06
C CYS A 171 -4.83 -13.52 5.12
N ARG A 172 -5.04 -14.84 5.18
CA ARG A 172 -6.09 -15.53 4.41
C ARG A 172 -7.49 -15.12 4.85
N VAL A 173 -7.72 -14.94 6.15
CA VAL A 173 -9.00 -14.44 6.68
C VAL A 173 -9.30 -13.04 6.12
N LEU A 174 -8.33 -12.13 6.13
CA LEU A 174 -8.46 -10.79 5.55
C LEU A 174 -8.67 -10.84 4.03
N ALA A 175 -7.97 -11.72 3.32
CA ALA A 175 -8.14 -11.93 1.89
C ALA A 175 -9.55 -12.43 1.54
N ALA A 176 -10.14 -13.29 2.37
CA ALA A 176 -11.48 -13.84 2.14
C ALA A 176 -12.58 -12.76 2.18
N ILE A 177 -12.39 -11.69 2.95
CA ILE A 177 -13.29 -10.53 3.00
C ILE A 177 -12.92 -9.42 2.01
N GLY A 178 -11.95 -9.66 1.13
CA GLY A 178 -11.58 -8.76 0.04
C GLY A 178 -10.51 -7.72 0.38
N TYR A 179 -9.84 -7.85 1.53
CA TYR A 179 -8.69 -6.99 1.87
C TYR A 179 -7.38 -7.68 1.55
N LEU A 180 -6.42 -6.94 0.98
CA LEU A 180 -5.09 -7.46 0.68
C LEU A 180 -4.09 -6.97 1.74
N PRO A 181 -3.80 -7.74 2.80
CA PRO A 181 -2.85 -7.33 3.82
C PRO A 181 -1.41 -7.42 3.32
N ARG A 182 -0.58 -6.48 3.77
CA ARG A 182 0.88 -6.51 3.58
C ARG A 182 1.58 -6.36 4.91
N PRO A 183 2.61 -7.16 5.23
CA PRO A 183 3.31 -7.01 6.50
C PRO A 183 4.04 -5.67 6.58
N HIS A 184 4.09 -5.11 7.79
CA HIS A 184 4.72 -3.83 8.08
C HIS A 184 5.53 -3.93 9.38
N ASN A 185 6.80 -3.52 9.34
CA ASN A 185 7.62 -3.40 10.54
C ASN A 185 7.51 -1.98 11.10
N GLU A 186 6.86 -1.83 12.25
CA GLU A 186 6.82 -0.56 13.00
C GLU A 186 8.23 -0.12 13.40
N ASP A 187 9.07 -1.07 13.83
CA ASP A 187 10.44 -0.81 14.26
C ASP A 187 11.32 -0.22 13.15
N GLU A 188 11.17 -0.65 11.90
CA GLU A 188 12.05 -0.17 10.82
C GLU A 188 11.75 1.29 10.45
N ALA A 189 10.46 1.63 10.31
CA ALA A 189 10.04 2.99 9.97
C ALA A 189 10.31 3.98 11.11
N GLN A 190 10.13 3.54 12.36
CA GLN A 190 10.41 4.39 13.52
C GLN A 190 11.91 4.57 13.74
N ARG A 191 12.71 3.50 13.55
CA ARG A 191 14.18 3.58 13.58
C ARG A 191 14.75 4.44 12.47
N SER A 192 14.19 4.41 11.26
CA SER A 192 14.67 5.28 10.17
C SER A 192 14.41 6.75 10.50
N ALA A 193 13.19 7.08 10.95
CA ALA A 193 12.82 8.43 11.36
C ALA A 193 13.67 8.94 12.54
N GLU A 194 13.97 8.09 13.53
CA GLU A 194 14.85 8.44 14.65
C GLU A 194 16.30 8.66 14.21
N ARG A 195 16.81 7.85 13.28
CA ARG A 195 18.16 8.02 12.70
C ARG A 195 18.26 9.33 11.94
N GLU A 196 17.26 9.66 11.13
CA GLU A 196 17.19 10.93 10.40
C GLU A 196 17.13 12.12 11.37
N ARG A 197 16.25 12.06 12.38
CA ARG A 197 16.15 13.10 13.42
C ARG A 197 17.48 13.29 14.14
N ARG A 198 18.14 12.19 14.54
CA ARG A 198 19.42 12.23 15.24
C ARG A 198 20.53 12.79 14.35
N ALA A 199 20.56 12.43 13.06
CA ALA A 199 21.51 12.99 12.10
C ALA A 199 21.32 14.50 11.92
N LEU A 200 20.07 14.98 11.81
CA LEU A 200 19.75 16.41 11.75
C LEU A 200 20.19 17.15 13.02
N LEU A 201 19.93 16.58 14.20
CA LEU A 201 20.37 17.16 15.48
C LEU A 201 21.90 17.24 15.58
N PHE A 202 22.63 16.22 15.14
CA PHE A 202 24.09 16.27 15.13
C PHE A 202 24.65 17.32 14.16
N ARG A 203 24.07 17.45 12.97
CA ARG A 203 24.44 18.49 11.98
C ARG A 203 24.14 19.90 12.49
N PHE A 204 22.98 20.10 13.10
CA PHE A 204 22.62 21.36 13.74
C PHE A 204 23.58 21.69 14.90
N GLY A 205 23.87 20.70 15.76
CA GLY A 205 24.78 20.87 16.88
C GLY A 205 26.21 21.22 16.45
N THR A 206 26.73 20.58 15.39
CA THR A 206 28.05 20.92 14.83
C THR A 206 28.06 22.32 14.22
N ALA A 207 27.03 22.69 13.47
CA ALA A 207 26.91 24.05 12.93
C ALA A 207 26.88 25.11 14.05
N ALA A 208 26.05 24.91 15.08
CA ALA A 208 25.92 25.85 16.20
C ALA A 208 27.23 25.99 16.99
N PHE A 209 27.88 24.87 17.35
CA PHE A 209 29.11 24.87 18.12
C PHE A 209 30.26 25.55 17.37
N LEU A 210 30.48 25.19 16.10
CA LEU A 210 31.56 25.77 15.31
C LEU A 210 31.30 27.22 14.94
N SER A 211 30.04 27.63 14.74
CA SER A 211 29.67 29.03 14.52
C SER A 211 29.94 29.88 15.77
N MET A 212 29.72 29.33 16.96
CA MET A 212 30.06 29.99 18.24
C MET A 212 31.57 30.21 18.36
N GLN A 213 32.39 29.20 18.00
CA GLN A 213 33.85 29.34 17.97
C GLN A 213 34.30 30.37 16.93
N LEU A 214 33.71 30.35 15.73
CA LEU A 214 34.00 31.30 14.65
C LEU A 214 33.69 32.74 15.07
N MET A 215 32.59 32.96 15.80
CA MET A 215 32.26 34.27 16.37
C MET A 215 33.36 34.77 17.30
N GLY A 216 33.93 33.90 18.14
CA GLY A 216 35.05 34.24 19.02
C GLY A 216 36.29 34.70 18.24
N PHE A 217 36.65 34.00 17.17
CA PHE A 217 37.76 34.41 16.30
C PHE A 217 37.47 35.72 15.56
N SER A 218 36.23 35.91 15.09
CA SER A 218 35.79 37.17 14.48
C SER A 218 35.90 38.34 15.45
N LEU A 219 35.55 38.14 16.72
CA LEU A 219 35.66 39.18 17.76
C LEU A 219 37.12 39.52 18.06
N ALA A 220 38.00 38.52 18.15
CA ALA A 220 39.43 38.73 18.37
C ALA A 220 40.08 39.51 17.22
N LEU A 221 39.77 39.15 15.97
CA LEU A 221 40.21 39.86 14.77
C LEU A 221 39.71 41.31 14.74
N TYR A 222 38.45 41.52 15.10
CA TYR A 222 37.86 42.86 15.20
C TYR A 222 38.53 43.72 16.28
N ALA A 223 38.75 43.17 17.48
CA ALA A 223 39.42 43.88 18.57
C ALA A 223 40.87 44.28 18.20
N GLY A 224 41.62 43.35 17.61
CA GLY A 224 43.01 43.63 17.20
C GLY A 224 43.15 44.58 16.02
N TYR A 225 42.09 44.82 15.23
CA TYR A 225 42.07 45.91 14.25
C TYR A 225 42.21 47.29 14.91
N PHE A 226 41.61 47.47 16.10
CA PHE A 226 41.66 48.74 16.85
C PHE A 226 42.83 48.83 17.83
N GLN A 227 43.22 47.72 18.47
CA GLN A 227 44.28 47.70 19.49
C GLN A 227 45.68 47.43 18.91
N GLY A 228 45.77 47.12 17.62
CA GLY A 228 47.00 46.69 16.95
C GLY A 228 47.25 45.19 17.15
N MET A 229 47.40 44.45 16.06
CA MET A 229 47.68 43.01 16.06
C MET A 229 48.87 42.71 15.16
N ASP A 230 49.78 41.87 15.64
CA ASP A 230 50.88 41.37 14.82
C ASP A 230 50.35 40.56 13.61
N SER A 231 51.05 40.69 12.48
CA SER A 231 50.66 40.09 11.21
C SER A 231 50.60 38.55 11.26
N ALA A 232 51.50 37.91 12.02
CA ALA A 232 51.51 36.45 12.15
C ALA A 232 50.31 35.95 12.97
N THR A 233 49.94 36.67 14.03
CA THR A 233 48.76 36.35 14.85
C THR A 233 47.46 36.48 14.05
N ARG A 234 47.36 37.54 13.24
CA ARG A 234 46.21 37.75 12.34
C ARG A 234 46.07 36.59 11.35
N GLN A 235 47.16 36.23 10.67
CA GLN A 235 47.15 35.17 9.66
C GLN A 235 46.79 33.81 10.29
N LEU A 236 47.26 33.53 11.51
CA LEU A 236 46.87 32.33 12.25
C LEU A 236 45.36 32.28 12.53
N LEU A 237 44.76 33.37 13.01
CA LEU A 237 43.32 33.44 13.30
C LEU A 237 42.46 33.32 12.04
N GLU A 238 42.89 33.92 10.92
CA GLU A 238 42.21 33.78 9.62
C GLU A 238 42.24 32.33 9.12
N ILE A 239 43.38 31.64 9.23
CA ILE A 239 43.51 30.22 8.84
C ILE A 239 42.65 29.32 9.74
N LEU A 240 42.66 29.55 11.05
CA LEU A 240 41.80 28.82 11.99
C LEU A 240 40.31 29.03 11.70
N SER A 241 39.93 30.25 11.34
CA SER A 241 38.56 30.56 10.93
C SER A 241 38.16 29.79 9.68
N ALA A 242 39.01 29.79 8.64
CA ALA A 242 38.78 29.00 7.43
C ALA A 242 38.66 27.49 7.74
N PHE A 243 39.50 26.97 8.63
CA PHE A 243 39.44 25.58 9.07
C PHE A 243 38.13 25.24 9.79
N VAL A 244 37.65 26.12 10.67
CA VAL A 244 36.38 25.93 11.40
C VAL A 244 35.16 26.06 10.50
N THR A 245 35.17 26.98 9.53
CA THR A 245 34.05 27.17 8.60
C THR A 245 33.90 26.02 7.61
N THR A 246 35.00 25.37 7.23
CA THR A 246 35.00 24.25 6.25
C THR A 246 34.01 23.13 6.61
N PRO A 247 34.09 22.47 7.79
CA PRO A 247 33.13 21.43 8.16
C PRO A 247 31.70 21.98 8.31
N VAL A 248 31.50 23.25 8.70
CA VAL A 248 30.14 23.83 8.75
C VAL A 248 29.51 23.83 7.36
N ILE A 249 30.22 24.30 6.34
CA ILE A 249 29.71 24.34 4.96
C ILE A 249 29.53 22.93 4.40
N PHE A 250 30.55 22.08 4.48
CA PHE A 250 30.54 20.77 3.81
C PHE A 250 29.75 19.68 4.55
N TYR A 251 29.65 19.72 5.88
CA TYR A 251 28.92 18.71 6.65
C TYR A 251 27.49 19.16 6.99
N ALA A 252 27.30 20.39 7.44
CA ALA A 252 25.97 20.89 7.81
C ALA A 252 25.18 21.43 6.60
N GLY A 253 25.85 21.93 5.56
CA GLY A 253 25.21 22.49 4.36
C GLY A 253 24.85 21.49 3.25
N TRP A 254 25.45 20.29 3.22
CA TRP A 254 25.20 19.27 2.18
C TRP A 254 23.77 18.72 2.03
N PRO A 255 22.91 18.62 3.08
CA PRO A 255 21.60 18.00 2.94
C PRO A 255 20.49 18.90 2.37
N PHE A 256 20.81 20.13 1.95
CA PHE A 256 19.91 21.09 1.33
C PHE A 256 20.38 21.43 -0.08
#